data_AF-H0R5K9-F1
#
_entry.id   AF-H0R5K9-F1
#
_cell.length_a   1.000
_cell.length_b   1.000
_cell.length_c   1.000
_cell.angle_alpha   90.00
_cell.angle_beta   90.00
_cell.angle_gamma   90.00
#
_symmetry.space_group_name_H-M   'P 1'
#
loop_
_entity.id
_entity.type
_entity.pdbx_description
1 polymer ?
#
loop_
_entity_poly.entity_id
_entity_poly.type
_entity_poly.pdbx_seq_one_letter_code
_entity_poly.pdbx_strand_id
1 'polypeptide(L)'
;MAALTDQLSLACGQVLPNRLMKAALSEGLGTAENAPGVGIERLYRRWGQGGFGLIITGNVMVDRRHLGEPGNVVVEDDRHLDELTRWAKTAQDGGGRIWAQLNHPGRQANPLATRERPVAPSAVGMAVPGLPQPRELADGEIDEIIERFVQAALVTEAAGFDGVQIHGAHGYLVSQFLSPLANTRSDQWGGDLAGRMRFVTEVVRRIRAAVRPSFAVGVKLNSADFQRGGFTEDESRQVIERLSREGIDLFEISGGSYESPAMMGRSDQRSASTKAREAYFLDYARSARQAAGKVPLAVTGGFRSRAAMIEALESGDCDVIGLGRPTAVNPETAEHIILGVSQISAGDVKLGGSTALATRVPQVKMLDGLLDLQWHTDQLHRMGAGDDPDPQRGAWRTGIAIFKRNGLDALRSGRGSYAAATNHKAVRKFRFERVVGRYFANPVVNGLGKLGVRTDFATTLETTGRKSGLARVVPVSASFDGTGAWIISQHGARSGWAINIAADPRVRIRRGDTWHEGTARFVPEDDVIARARSFGTNRLFSALTASTFRALQSDPVSVRIDFT
;
A
#
# COMPACT_ATOMS: atom_id res chain seq x y z
N MET A 1 6.63 -15.84 35.63
CA MET A 1 6.89 -15.34 34.27
C MET A 1 5.56 -15.29 33.54
N ALA A 2 5.32 -14.31 32.67
CA ALA A 2 4.02 -14.13 32.03
C ALA A 2 3.80 -15.18 30.93
N ALA A 3 2.66 -15.88 30.98
CA ALA A 3 2.25 -16.82 29.95
C ALA A 3 1.40 -16.13 28.87
N LEU A 4 1.32 -16.74 27.69
CA LEU A 4 0.48 -16.26 26.59
C LEU A 4 -0.99 -16.10 26.98
N THR A 5 -1.49 -16.98 27.85
CA THR A 5 -2.87 -17.01 28.35
C THR A 5 -3.11 -16.11 29.56
N ASP A 6 -2.07 -15.47 30.09
CA ASP A 6 -2.23 -14.60 31.24
C ASP A 6 -3.00 -13.35 30.84
N GLN A 7 -3.93 -12.94 31.71
CA GLN A 7 -4.61 -11.68 31.56
C GLN A 7 -3.64 -10.50 31.74
N LEU A 8 -3.98 -9.36 31.15
CA LEU A 8 -3.26 -8.10 31.31
C LEU A 8 -4.25 -6.99 31.64
N SER A 9 -4.12 -6.41 32.83
CA SER A 9 -4.86 -5.22 33.23
C SER A 9 -4.17 -3.97 32.70
N LEU A 10 -4.94 -3.07 32.08
CA LEU A 10 -4.51 -1.77 31.61
C LEU A 10 -4.88 -0.67 32.63
N ALA A 11 -4.22 0.48 32.56
CA ALA A 11 -4.43 1.58 33.52
C ALA A 11 -5.87 2.13 33.50
N CYS A 12 -6.52 2.15 32.33
CA CYS A 12 -7.94 2.47 32.18
C CYS A 12 -8.91 1.46 32.80
N GLY A 13 -8.43 0.35 33.39
CA GLY A 13 -9.26 -0.68 34.02
C GLY A 13 -9.75 -1.77 33.07
N GLN A 14 -9.40 -1.71 31.78
CA GLN A 14 -9.62 -2.82 30.87
C GLN A 14 -8.75 -4.02 31.21
N VAL A 15 -9.26 -5.20 30.92
CA VAL A 15 -8.52 -6.46 31.03
C VAL A 15 -8.49 -7.12 29.65
N LEU A 16 -7.29 -7.36 29.14
CA LEU A 16 -7.06 -8.21 27.99
C LEU A 16 -7.06 -9.68 28.48
N PRO A 17 -7.84 -10.57 27.87
CA PRO A 17 -7.96 -11.95 28.35
C PRO A 17 -6.72 -12.80 28.09
N ASN A 18 -5.82 -12.36 27.20
CA ASN A 18 -4.55 -13.01 26.90
C ASN A 18 -3.56 -11.99 26.30
N ARG A 19 -2.32 -12.42 26.07
CA ARG A 19 -1.20 -11.57 25.58
C ARG A 19 -1.09 -11.50 24.06
N LEU A 20 -2.09 -11.95 23.30
CA LEU A 20 -2.06 -11.98 21.83
C LEU A 20 -2.92 -10.86 21.24
N MET A 21 -2.32 -10.06 20.37
CA MET A 21 -2.97 -8.94 19.69
C MET A 21 -2.99 -9.15 18.18
N LYS A 22 -4.16 -8.99 17.53
CA LYS A 22 -4.23 -8.80 16.08
C LYS A 22 -3.84 -7.36 15.79
N ALA A 23 -2.67 -7.18 15.19
CA ALA A 23 -2.16 -5.88 14.81
C ALA A 23 -2.93 -5.31 13.61
N ALA A 24 -2.89 -3.99 13.45
CA ALA A 24 -3.55 -3.31 12.33
C ALA A 24 -3.09 -3.83 10.97
N LEU A 25 -4.05 -4.08 10.09
CA LEU A 25 -3.86 -4.44 8.68
C LEU A 25 -4.86 -3.62 7.88
N SER A 26 -4.40 -2.84 6.91
CA SER A 26 -5.31 -2.05 6.07
C SER A 26 -6.17 -2.97 5.20
N GLU A 27 -7.49 -2.88 5.38
CA GLU A 27 -8.43 -3.79 4.70
C GLU A 27 -8.92 -3.23 3.38
N GLY A 28 -9.11 -1.92 3.23
CA GLY A 28 -9.73 -1.34 2.02
C GLY A 28 -11.13 -1.88 1.71
N LEU A 29 -11.96 -2.12 2.74
CA LEU A 29 -13.31 -2.71 2.64
C LEU A 29 -14.45 -1.74 3.01
N GLY A 30 -14.16 -0.46 3.20
CA GLY A 30 -15.15 0.58 3.40
C GLY A 30 -16.03 0.83 2.17
N THR A 31 -17.24 1.34 2.37
CA THR A 31 -18.19 1.67 1.30
C THR A 31 -17.74 2.91 0.51
N ALA A 32 -18.50 3.27 -0.53
CA ALA A 32 -18.26 4.49 -1.31
C ALA A 32 -18.39 5.78 -0.48
N GLU A 33 -19.16 5.72 0.61
CA GLU A 33 -19.36 6.76 1.61
C GLU A 33 -18.32 6.70 2.75
N ASN A 34 -17.33 5.80 2.64
CA ASN A 34 -16.33 5.53 3.67
C ASN A 34 -16.90 4.96 4.98
N ALA A 35 -18.07 4.32 4.95
CA ALA A 35 -18.65 3.61 6.09
C ALA A 35 -18.07 2.17 6.21
N PRO A 36 -18.07 1.56 7.41
CA PRO A 36 -17.82 0.11 7.51
C PRO A 36 -18.99 -0.67 6.92
N GLY A 37 -18.73 -1.47 5.88
CA GLY A 37 -19.73 -2.33 5.27
C GLY A 37 -19.80 -3.73 5.90
N VAL A 38 -20.75 -4.55 5.42
CA VAL A 38 -20.92 -5.96 5.85
C VAL A 38 -19.63 -6.78 5.68
N GLY A 39 -18.77 -6.43 4.72
CA GLY A 39 -17.47 -7.09 4.55
C GLY A 39 -16.51 -6.86 5.73
N ILE A 40 -16.51 -5.66 6.30
CA ILE A 40 -15.77 -5.37 7.53
C ILE A 40 -16.37 -6.17 8.69
N GLU A 41 -17.69 -6.20 8.86
CA GLU A 41 -18.34 -6.97 9.92
C GLU A 41 -17.95 -8.46 9.86
N ARG A 42 -18.01 -9.08 8.68
CA ARG A 42 -17.64 -10.50 8.49
C ARG A 42 -16.18 -10.76 8.80
N LEU A 43 -15.28 -9.92 8.28
CA LEU A 43 -13.85 -10.04 8.53
C LEU A 43 -13.53 -9.94 10.02
N TYR A 44 -14.11 -8.98 10.72
CA TYR A 44 -13.87 -8.78 12.15
C TYR A 44 -14.56 -9.83 13.02
N ARG A 45 -15.64 -10.47 12.56
CA ARG A 45 -16.20 -11.65 13.22
C ARG A 45 -15.18 -12.78 13.29
N ARG A 46 -14.49 -13.05 12.17
CA ARG A 46 -13.47 -14.11 12.08
C ARG A 46 -12.32 -13.84 13.04
N TRP A 47 -11.80 -12.60 13.07
CA TRP A 47 -10.76 -12.24 14.03
C TRP A 47 -11.25 -12.21 15.48
N GLY A 48 -12.47 -11.74 15.74
CA GLY A 48 -13.11 -11.79 17.06
C GLY A 48 -13.12 -13.21 17.61
N GLN A 49 -13.57 -14.16 16.80
CA GLN A 49 -13.64 -15.58 17.14
C GLN A 49 -12.28 -16.28 17.16
N GLY A 50 -11.20 -15.62 16.70
CA GLY A 50 -9.88 -16.22 16.56
C GLY A 50 -9.04 -16.31 17.83
N GLY A 51 -9.60 -15.94 18.99
CA GLY A 51 -8.96 -16.04 20.30
C GLY A 51 -8.02 -14.89 20.67
N PHE A 52 -8.05 -13.76 19.96
CA PHE A 52 -7.21 -12.60 20.28
C PHE A 52 -7.70 -11.86 21.53
N GLY A 53 -6.79 -11.47 22.41
CA GLY A 53 -7.10 -10.63 23.56
C GLY A 53 -7.35 -9.16 23.19
N LEU A 54 -6.69 -8.69 22.13
CA LEU A 54 -6.87 -7.35 21.58
C LEU A 54 -6.87 -7.37 20.06
N ILE A 55 -7.81 -6.67 19.45
CA ILE A 55 -7.94 -6.50 18.00
C ILE A 55 -7.79 -5.03 17.70
N ILE A 56 -6.76 -4.68 16.93
CA ILE A 56 -6.58 -3.32 16.41
C ILE A 56 -7.13 -3.28 14.99
N THR A 57 -7.96 -2.27 14.70
CA THR A 57 -8.50 -2.14 13.35
C THR A 57 -7.41 -1.80 12.32
N GLY A 58 -7.69 -1.96 11.03
CA GLY A 58 -6.96 -1.20 10.01
C GLY A 58 -7.21 0.30 10.12
N ASN A 59 -6.64 1.06 9.19
CA ASN A 59 -6.66 2.51 9.24
C ASN A 59 -8.09 3.08 9.21
N VAL A 60 -8.46 3.79 10.28
CA VAL A 60 -9.64 4.65 10.33
C VAL A 60 -9.17 6.09 10.11
N MET A 61 -9.57 6.67 8.98
CA MET A 61 -9.17 8.03 8.63
C MET A 61 -10.00 9.06 9.39
N VAL A 62 -9.35 10.11 9.90
CA VAL A 62 -10.02 11.20 10.64
C VAL A 62 -10.48 12.36 9.74
N ASP A 63 -10.17 12.29 8.44
CA ASP A 63 -10.50 13.33 7.47
C ASP A 63 -10.81 12.73 6.10
N ARG A 64 -12.06 12.83 5.64
CA ARG A 64 -12.48 12.28 4.33
C ARG A 64 -11.79 12.95 3.14
N ARG A 65 -11.21 14.13 3.33
CA ARG A 65 -10.46 14.83 2.28
C ARG A 65 -9.17 14.08 1.96
N HIS A 66 -8.61 13.37 2.94
CA HIS A 66 -7.31 12.72 2.91
C HIS A 66 -7.40 11.21 3.13
N LEU A 67 -7.34 10.43 2.05
CA LEU A 67 -7.43 8.97 2.10
C LEU A 67 -6.08 8.32 1.75
N GLY A 68 -5.67 7.32 2.53
CA GLY A 68 -4.47 6.52 2.25
C GLY A 68 -4.69 5.50 1.13
N GLU A 69 -5.88 4.94 1.05
CA GLU A 69 -6.28 3.97 0.04
C GLU A 69 -7.79 4.05 -0.25
N PRO A 70 -8.23 3.61 -1.44
CA PRO A 70 -9.64 3.37 -1.70
C PRO A 70 -10.22 2.39 -0.66
N GLY A 71 -11.43 2.66 -0.20
CA GLY A 71 -12.10 1.81 0.80
C GLY A 71 -11.57 1.96 2.22
N ASN A 72 -10.79 3.01 2.55
CA ASN A 72 -10.63 3.37 3.96
C ASN A 72 -11.97 3.74 4.59
N VAL A 73 -12.19 3.29 5.82
CA VAL A 73 -13.27 3.79 6.67
C VAL A 73 -12.86 5.16 7.20
N VAL A 74 -13.81 6.09 7.24
CA VAL A 74 -13.61 7.44 7.78
C VAL A 74 -14.57 7.65 8.94
N VAL A 75 -14.08 8.26 10.03
CA VAL A 75 -14.90 8.67 11.17
C VAL A 75 -14.64 10.15 11.45
N GLU A 76 -15.66 10.97 11.21
CA GLU A 76 -15.64 12.42 11.44
C GLU A 76 -16.86 12.89 12.26
N ASP A 77 -17.94 12.11 12.24
CA ASP A 77 -19.21 12.38 12.91
C ASP A 77 -20.00 11.07 13.06
N ASP A 78 -21.20 11.15 13.63
CA ASP A 78 -22.06 10.02 14.00
C ASP A 78 -22.90 9.45 12.85
N ARG A 79 -22.73 9.90 11.60
CA ARG A 79 -23.56 9.47 10.46
C ARG A 79 -23.57 7.97 10.19
N HIS A 80 -22.54 7.24 10.65
CA HIS A 80 -22.35 5.79 10.47
C HIS A 80 -22.27 5.06 11.82
N LEU A 81 -22.86 5.65 12.87
CA LEU A 81 -22.80 5.12 14.23
C LEU A 81 -23.33 3.68 14.32
N ASP A 82 -24.40 3.36 13.59
CA ASP A 82 -24.98 2.01 13.57
C ASP A 82 -24.03 0.99 12.94
N GLU A 83 -23.39 1.31 11.82
CA GLU A 83 -22.37 0.48 11.18
C GLU A 83 -21.15 0.28 12.09
N LEU A 84 -20.67 1.36 12.71
CA LEU A 84 -19.54 1.33 13.65
C LEU A 84 -19.87 0.46 14.88
N THR A 85 -21.10 0.54 15.38
CA THR A 85 -21.58 -0.26 16.50
C THR A 85 -21.61 -1.75 16.16
N ARG A 86 -22.11 -2.11 14.98
CA ARG A 86 -22.08 -3.51 14.50
C ARG A 86 -20.66 -4.02 14.33
N TRP A 87 -19.74 -3.18 13.85
CA TRP A 87 -18.33 -3.53 13.70
C TRP A 87 -17.68 -3.82 15.05
N ALA A 88 -17.79 -2.91 16.02
CA ALA A 88 -17.23 -3.10 17.36
C ALA A 88 -17.79 -4.36 18.03
N LYS A 89 -19.13 -4.48 18.05
CA LYS A 89 -19.83 -5.60 18.69
C LYS A 89 -19.42 -6.95 18.10
N THR A 90 -19.37 -7.06 16.77
CA THR A 90 -19.07 -8.34 16.11
C THR A 90 -17.67 -8.87 16.45
N ALA A 91 -16.70 -7.99 16.70
CA ALA A 91 -15.38 -8.40 17.19
C ALA A 91 -15.41 -8.78 18.69
N GLN A 92 -16.13 -8.00 19.50
CA GLN A 92 -16.27 -8.21 20.95
C GLN A 92 -17.03 -9.49 21.30
N ASP A 93 -17.94 -9.95 20.46
CA ASP A 93 -18.69 -11.21 20.65
C ASP A 93 -17.75 -12.43 20.76
N GLY A 94 -16.49 -12.31 20.31
CA GLY A 94 -15.45 -13.33 20.50
C GLY A 94 -14.68 -13.26 21.84
N GLY A 95 -15.01 -12.30 22.71
CA GLY A 95 -14.47 -12.17 24.07
C GLY A 95 -13.22 -11.28 24.21
N GLY A 96 -12.66 -10.80 23.10
CA GLY A 96 -11.53 -9.85 23.09
C GLY A 96 -11.95 -8.38 23.16
N ARG A 97 -10.95 -7.49 23.25
CA ARG A 97 -11.14 -6.03 23.12
C ARG A 97 -10.92 -5.58 21.68
N ILE A 98 -11.60 -4.52 21.25
CA ILE A 98 -11.37 -3.91 19.93
C ILE A 98 -11.07 -2.41 20.04
N TRP A 99 -9.95 -1.99 19.44
CA TRP A 99 -9.57 -0.58 19.35
C TRP A 99 -9.50 -0.11 17.90
N ALA A 100 -10.02 1.09 17.63
CA ALA A 100 -9.92 1.72 16.33
C ALA A 100 -8.55 2.37 16.13
N GLN A 101 -7.84 2.04 15.04
CA GLN A 101 -6.57 2.71 14.72
C GLN A 101 -6.83 4.01 13.95
N LEU A 102 -6.78 5.13 14.66
CA LEU A 102 -6.98 6.46 14.08
C LEU A 102 -5.74 6.90 13.30
N ASN A 103 -5.95 7.41 12.09
CA ASN A 103 -4.88 7.80 11.19
C ASN A 103 -5.22 9.04 10.35
N HIS A 104 -4.17 9.72 9.90
CA HIS A 104 -4.22 10.71 8.82
C HIS A 104 -3.03 10.44 7.88
N PRO A 105 -3.26 10.30 6.56
CA PRO A 105 -2.22 9.78 5.67
C PRO A 105 -1.09 10.79 5.39
N GLY A 106 -1.36 12.08 5.56
CA GLY A 106 -0.39 13.15 5.33
C GLY A 106 0.16 13.10 3.90
N ARG A 107 1.51 13.16 3.74
CA ARG A 107 2.15 13.07 2.42
C ARG A 107 1.92 11.76 1.66
N GLN A 108 1.41 10.72 2.34
CA GLN A 108 1.08 9.43 1.73
C GLN A 108 -0.36 9.35 1.20
N ALA A 109 -1.14 10.44 1.28
CA ALA A 109 -2.50 10.47 0.76
C ALA A 109 -2.52 10.08 -0.73
N ASN A 110 -3.34 9.10 -1.07
CA ASN A 110 -3.39 8.54 -2.41
C ASN A 110 -4.10 9.53 -3.35
N PRO A 111 -3.42 10.05 -4.38
CA PRO A 111 -3.99 11.06 -5.28
C PRO A 111 -5.20 10.58 -6.09
N LEU A 112 -5.42 9.26 -6.17
CA LEU A 112 -6.56 8.67 -6.86
C LEU A 112 -7.78 8.48 -5.95
N ALA A 113 -7.58 8.45 -4.63
CA ALA A 113 -8.65 8.32 -3.63
C ALA A 113 -8.99 9.65 -2.95
N THR A 114 -8.00 10.53 -2.85
CA THR A 114 -8.06 11.83 -2.17
C THR A 114 -8.63 12.90 -3.09
N ARG A 115 -9.43 13.83 -2.54
CA ARG A 115 -10.03 14.94 -3.30
C ARG A 115 -9.18 16.21 -3.28
N GLU A 116 -8.26 16.31 -2.34
CA GLU A 116 -7.40 17.47 -2.13
C GLU A 116 -5.92 17.16 -2.36
N ARG A 117 -5.10 18.21 -2.42
CA ARG A 117 -3.65 18.05 -2.44
C ARG A 117 -3.21 17.48 -1.09
N PRO A 118 -2.36 16.43 -1.05
CA PRO A 118 -1.84 15.90 0.21
C PRO A 118 -1.21 16.99 1.07
N VAL A 119 -1.33 16.86 2.39
CA VAL A 119 -0.77 17.81 3.36
C VAL A 119 0.28 17.13 4.24
N ALA A 120 1.21 17.90 4.78
CA ALA A 120 2.32 17.40 5.60
C ALA A 120 2.86 18.50 6.52
N PRO A 121 3.67 18.17 7.55
CA PRO A 121 4.35 19.18 8.36
C PRO A 121 5.23 20.13 7.55
N SER A 122 5.83 19.66 6.45
CA SER A 122 6.60 20.48 5.52
C SER A 122 6.34 20.05 4.08
N ALA A 123 6.66 20.90 3.11
CA ALA A 123 6.51 20.62 1.68
C ALA A 123 7.54 19.61 1.12
N VAL A 124 7.79 18.51 1.85
CA VAL A 124 8.76 17.45 1.51
C VAL A 124 8.01 16.23 0.98
N GLY A 125 8.06 16.04 -0.34
CA GLY A 125 7.43 14.92 -1.03
C GLY A 125 8.17 13.58 -0.84
N MET A 126 7.45 12.48 -1.03
CA MET A 126 8.06 11.16 -1.07
C MET A 126 8.93 11.00 -2.32
N ALA A 127 10.02 10.25 -2.21
CA ALA A 127 10.92 9.91 -3.33
C ALA A 127 10.32 8.86 -4.28
N VAL A 128 9.03 8.99 -4.62
CA VAL A 128 8.28 8.08 -5.50
C VAL A 128 7.85 8.85 -6.74
N PRO A 129 8.31 8.45 -7.95
CA PRO A 129 7.98 9.15 -9.19
C PRO A 129 6.46 9.24 -9.43
N GLY A 130 5.97 10.44 -9.69
CA GLY A 130 4.58 10.70 -10.07
C GLY A 130 3.62 10.99 -8.92
N LEU A 131 4.08 10.97 -7.67
CA LEU A 131 3.28 11.49 -6.56
C LEU A 131 3.38 13.01 -6.46
N PRO A 132 2.26 13.70 -6.17
CA PRO A 132 2.26 15.15 -5.97
C PRO A 132 3.05 15.50 -4.71
N GLN A 133 3.78 16.61 -4.75
CA GLN A 133 4.37 17.14 -3.52
C GLN A 133 3.26 17.60 -2.57
N PRO A 134 3.39 17.30 -1.26
CA PRO A 134 2.43 17.76 -0.28
C PRO A 134 2.50 19.28 -0.14
N ARG A 135 1.43 19.85 0.40
CA ARG A 135 1.40 21.22 0.90
C ARG A 135 1.77 21.21 2.38
N GLU A 136 2.54 22.20 2.80
CA GLU A 136 2.81 22.43 4.22
C GLU A 136 1.55 22.89 4.95
N LEU A 137 1.30 22.32 6.14
CA LEU A 137 0.19 22.68 7.00
C LEU A 137 0.41 24.05 7.66
N ALA A 138 -0.64 24.87 7.72
CA ALA A 138 -0.67 26.04 8.57
C ALA A 138 -1.02 25.66 10.01
N ASP A 139 -0.62 26.47 11.00
CA ASP A 139 -0.83 26.18 12.44
C ASP A 139 -2.29 25.87 12.79
N GLY A 140 -3.24 26.64 12.24
CA GLY A 140 -4.67 26.39 12.44
C GLY A 140 -5.17 25.06 11.85
N GLU A 141 -4.54 24.59 10.76
CA GLU A 141 -4.87 23.28 10.17
C GLU A 141 -4.30 22.12 10.99
N ILE A 142 -3.15 22.33 11.65
CA ILE A 142 -2.59 21.35 12.59
C ILE A 142 -3.54 21.15 13.75
N ASP A 143 -4.06 22.24 14.32
CA ASP A 143 -5.06 22.19 15.41
C ASP A 143 -6.39 21.56 14.93
N GLU A 144 -6.86 21.90 13.74
CA GLU A 144 -8.06 21.27 13.14
C GLU A 144 -7.89 19.75 13.02
N ILE A 145 -6.71 19.27 12.57
CA ILE A 145 -6.45 17.83 12.46
C ILE A 145 -6.42 17.18 13.84
N ILE A 146 -5.82 17.83 14.85
CA ILE A 146 -5.84 17.33 16.24
C ILE A 146 -7.29 17.17 16.70
N GLU A 147 -8.14 18.16 16.47
CA GLU A 147 -9.56 18.10 16.85
C GLU A 147 -10.30 16.97 16.12
N ARG A 148 -9.95 16.71 14.85
CA ARG A 148 -10.51 15.55 14.12
C ARG A 148 -10.12 14.21 14.73
N PHE A 149 -8.91 14.07 15.27
CA PHE A 149 -8.54 12.88 16.05
C PHE A 149 -9.39 12.74 17.32
N VAL A 150 -9.66 13.84 18.02
CA VAL A 150 -10.53 13.86 19.21
C VAL A 150 -11.95 13.44 18.85
N GLN A 151 -12.52 14.06 17.82
CA GLN A 151 -13.87 13.77 17.36
C GLN A 151 -14.02 12.31 16.90
N ALA A 152 -13.04 11.78 16.16
CA ALA A 152 -13.06 10.38 15.77
C ALA A 152 -13.04 9.44 16.99
N ALA A 153 -12.25 9.76 18.03
CA ALA A 153 -12.22 8.99 19.27
C ALA A 153 -13.57 8.99 19.99
N LEU A 154 -14.21 10.16 20.12
CA LEU A 154 -15.55 10.30 20.71
C LEU A 154 -16.61 9.49 19.97
N VAL A 155 -16.61 9.53 18.64
CA VAL A 155 -17.56 8.75 17.83
C VAL A 155 -17.30 7.24 17.98
N THR A 156 -16.04 6.80 17.99
CA THR A 156 -15.72 5.38 18.23
C THR A 156 -16.08 4.92 19.64
N GLU A 157 -15.93 5.77 20.65
CA GLU A 157 -16.41 5.50 22.01
C GLU A 157 -17.93 5.36 22.05
N ALA A 158 -18.66 6.27 21.42
CA ALA A 158 -20.12 6.21 21.31
C ALA A 158 -20.60 4.96 20.56
N ALA A 159 -19.84 4.50 19.56
CA ALA A 159 -20.09 3.25 18.84
C ALA A 159 -19.78 1.98 19.64
N GLY A 160 -19.19 2.11 20.84
CA GLY A 160 -18.90 0.97 21.71
C GLY A 160 -17.57 0.28 21.46
N PHE A 161 -16.62 0.88 20.74
CA PHE A 161 -15.23 0.40 20.76
C PHE A 161 -14.69 0.47 22.19
N ASP A 162 -13.75 -0.42 22.53
CA ASP A 162 -13.10 -0.38 23.84
C ASP A 162 -12.05 0.74 23.91
N GLY A 163 -11.48 1.17 22.78
CA GLY A 163 -10.45 2.19 22.77
C GLY A 163 -10.04 2.65 21.38
N VAL A 164 -8.99 3.47 21.34
CA VAL A 164 -8.32 3.90 20.12
C VAL A 164 -6.82 3.66 20.18
N GLN A 165 -6.20 3.48 19.01
CA GLN A 165 -4.76 3.52 18.83
C GLN A 165 -4.39 4.63 17.85
N ILE A 166 -3.53 5.57 18.26
CA ILE A 166 -3.02 6.61 17.36
C ILE A 166 -1.90 6.04 16.50
N HIS A 167 -2.02 6.17 15.18
CA HIS A 167 -1.00 5.67 14.26
C HIS A 167 0.18 6.65 14.10
N GLY A 168 1.16 6.56 15.01
CA GLY A 168 2.42 7.31 15.03
C GLY A 168 3.60 6.66 14.29
N ALA A 169 3.31 5.85 13.27
CA ALA A 169 4.30 4.97 12.64
C ALA A 169 4.15 4.97 11.10
N HIS A 170 5.05 4.26 10.43
CA HIS A 170 5.05 3.99 9.00
C HIS A 170 5.05 5.22 8.07
N GLY A 171 5.41 6.41 8.56
CA GLY A 171 5.48 7.61 7.72
C GLY A 171 4.11 8.22 7.40
N TYR A 172 3.04 7.87 8.13
CA TYR A 172 1.80 8.65 8.16
C TYR A 172 1.97 9.97 8.91
N LEU A 173 0.95 10.83 8.96
CA LEU A 173 1.11 12.23 9.38
C LEU A 173 1.79 12.37 10.75
N VAL A 174 1.36 11.61 11.76
CA VAL A 174 1.97 11.65 13.10
C VAL A 174 3.46 11.30 13.04
N SER A 175 3.82 10.25 12.28
CA SER A 175 5.22 9.85 12.04
C SER A 175 5.98 10.89 11.21
N GLN A 176 5.32 11.62 10.30
CA GLN A 176 5.92 12.71 9.54
C GLN A 176 6.30 13.87 10.46
N PHE A 177 5.46 14.23 11.45
CA PHE A 177 5.81 15.24 12.45
C PHE A 177 7.02 14.83 13.28
N LEU A 178 7.10 13.54 13.64
CA LEU A 178 8.22 12.99 14.41
C LEU A 178 9.53 12.91 13.60
N SER A 179 9.48 12.70 12.29
CA SER A 179 10.69 12.52 11.49
C SER A 179 11.31 13.86 11.05
N PRO A 180 12.60 14.12 11.31
CA PRO A 180 13.26 15.35 10.87
C PRO A 180 13.50 15.38 9.35
N LEU A 181 13.32 14.23 8.66
CA LEU A 181 13.36 14.14 7.20
C LEU A 181 12.05 14.59 6.54
N ALA A 182 10.95 14.61 7.29
CA ALA A 182 9.63 15.01 6.80
C ALA A 182 9.18 16.34 7.39
N ASN A 183 9.63 16.66 8.60
CA ASN A 183 9.32 17.89 9.33
C ASN A 183 10.57 18.77 9.44
N THR A 184 10.66 19.76 8.55
CA THR A 184 11.72 20.77 8.51
C THR A 184 11.20 22.13 8.98
N ARG A 185 10.11 22.17 9.76
CA ARG A 185 9.55 23.41 10.29
C ARG A 185 10.49 24.05 11.31
N SER A 186 10.43 25.38 11.42
CA SER A 186 11.17 26.18 12.40
C SER A 186 10.28 26.79 13.49
N ASP A 187 8.99 26.42 13.52
CA ASP A 187 8.01 26.86 14.51
C ASP A 187 7.87 25.84 15.66
N GLN A 188 6.84 26.03 16.49
CA GLN A 188 6.57 25.17 17.65
C GLN A 188 6.25 23.70 17.32
N TRP A 189 6.00 23.38 16.05
CA TRP A 189 5.63 22.05 15.57
C TRP A 189 6.81 21.30 14.93
N GLY A 190 8.00 21.89 14.87
CA GLY A 190 9.20 21.25 14.34
C GLY A 190 10.48 21.70 15.06
N GLY A 191 11.61 21.61 14.36
CA GLY A 191 12.93 21.86 14.94
C GLY A 191 13.40 20.70 15.81
N ASP A 192 13.54 20.94 17.12
CA ASP A 192 13.99 19.92 18.05
C ASP A 192 12.95 18.81 18.27
N LEU A 193 13.32 17.78 19.04
CA LEU A 193 12.42 16.68 19.32
C LEU A 193 11.15 17.15 20.06
N ALA A 194 11.25 18.17 20.93
CA ALA A 194 10.12 18.67 21.69
C ALA A 194 9.06 19.31 20.80
N GLY A 195 9.47 20.10 19.80
CA GLY A 195 8.57 20.63 18.77
C GLY A 195 7.98 19.53 17.88
N ARG A 196 8.83 18.59 17.41
CA ARG A 196 8.39 17.46 16.56
C ARG A 196 7.39 16.52 17.24
N MET A 197 7.57 16.22 18.53
CA MET A 197 6.65 15.37 19.29
C MET A 197 5.41 16.10 19.82
N ARG A 198 5.34 17.43 19.68
CA ARG A 198 4.20 18.22 20.14
C ARG A 198 2.89 17.72 19.54
N PHE A 199 2.87 17.45 18.22
CA PHE A 199 1.67 16.97 17.53
C PHE A 199 1.08 15.71 18.17
N VAL A 200 1.88 14.63 18.32
CA VAL A 200 1.39 13.39 18.95
C VAL A 200 1.00 13.58 20.40
N THR A 201 1.73 14.44 21.13
CA THR A 201 1.45 14.74 22.54
C THR A 201 0.10 15.45 22.68
N GLU A 202 -0.20 16.45 21.85
CA GLU A 202 -1.47 17.16 21.87
C GLU A 202 -2.64 16.25 21.44
N VAL A 203 -2.46 15.40 20.43
CA VAL A 203 -3.47 14.40 20.04
C VAL A 203 -3.82 13.49 21.23
N VAL A 204 -2.81 12.89 21.87
CA VAL A 204 -3.03 12.00 23.02
C VAL A 204 -3.71 12.73 24.16
N ARG A 205 -3.18 13.90 24.54
CA ARG A 205 -3.69 14.68 25.67
C ARG A 205 -5.15 15.08 25.47
N ARG A 206 -5.51 15.57 24.28
CA ARG A 206 -6.88 16.01 24.00
C ARG A 206 -7.86 14.85 23.87
N ILE A 207 -7.45 13.73 23.26
CA ILE A 207 -8.28 12.50 23.28
C ILE A 207 -8.52 12.07 24.72
N ARG A 208 -7.47 11.94 25.53
CA ARG A 208 -7.58 11.50 26.93
C ARG A 208 -8.46 12.42 27.77
N ALA A 209 -8.45 13.71 27.50
CA ALA A 209 -9.32 14.68 28.19
C ALA A 209 -10.80 14.58 27.77
N ALA A 210 -11.08 14.11 26.55
CA ALA A 210 -12.42 14.07 25.98
C ALA A 210 -13.17 12.75 26.24
N VAL A 211 -12.46 11.61 26.19
CA VAL A 211 -13.04 10.27 26.35
C VAL A 211 -13.19 9.88 27.82
N ARG A 212 -14.02 8.87 28.12
CA ARG A 212 -14.20 8.40 29.50
C ARG A 212 -12.92 7.71 30.02
N PRO A 213 -12.67 7.70 31.35
CA PRO A 213 -11.47 7.09 31.92
C PRO A 213 -11.27 5.60 31.58
N SER A 214 -12.35 4.86 31.33
CA SER A 214 -12.31 3.44 30.98
C SER A 214 -12.11 3.14 29.49
N PHE A 215 -12.14 4.16 28.63
CA PHE A 215 -11.83 4.02 27.22
C PHE A 215 -10.32 4.08 27.01
N ALA A 216 -9.78 3.09 26.31
CA ALA A 216 -8.34 2.94 26.20
C ALA A 216 -7.75 3.88 25.12
N VAL A 217 -6.55 4.39 25.38
CA VAL A 217 -5.78 5.19 24.42
C VAL A 217 -4.38 4.60 24.29
N GLY A 218 -4.07 4.05 23.12
CA GLY A 218 -2.76 3.52 22.77
C GLY A 218 -2.08 4.32 21.67
N VAL A 219 -0.76 4.12 21.50
CA VAL A 219 0.00 4.73 20.40
C VAL A 219 0.89 3.68 19.75
N LYS A 220 0.88 3.64 18.42
CA LYS A 220 1.84 2.85 17.64
C LYS A 220 2.98 3.73 17.16
N LEU A 221 4.23 3.34 17.43
CA LEU A 221 5.43 4.10 17.06
C LEU A 221 6.40 3.25 16.23
N ASN A 222 7.17 3.91 15.36
CA ASN A 222 8.35 3.31 14.74
C ASN A 222 9.45 3.16 15.80
N SER A 223 10.21 2.06 15.76
CA SER A 223 11.45 1.99 16.54
C SER A 223 12.50 3.00 16.05
N ALA A 224 12.59 3.17 14.73
CA ALA A 224 13.38 4.18 14.02
C ALA A 224 12.94 4.27 12.56
N ASP A 225 13.35 5.32 11.84
CA ASP A 225 13.13 5.43 10.39
C ASP A 225 14.11 4.57 9.57
N PHE A 226 15.21 4.12 10.16
CA PHE A 226 16.31 3.39 9.50
C PHE A 226 16.90 4.12 8.28
N GLN A 227 16.83 5.46 8.30
CA GLN A 227 17.42 6.35 7.32
C GLN A 227 18.44 7.26 8.02
N ARG A 228 19.56 7.56 7.34
CA ARG A 228 20.57 8.47 7.89
C ARG A 228 19.92 9.84 8.12
N GLY A 229 20.00 10.32 9.36
CA GLY A 229 19.43 11.60 9.76
C GLY A 229 17.91 11.58 9.97
N GLY A 230 17.26 10.41 10.05
CA GLY A 230 15.85 10.25 10.37
C GLY A 230 15.56 10.09 11.86
N PHE A 231 14.30 9.79 12.20
CA PHE A 231 13.88 9.51 13.57
C PHE A 231 14.66 8.34 14.15
N THR A 232 15.31 8.57 15.30
CA THR A 232 16.23 7.62 15.91
C THR A 232 15.57 6.81 17.03
N GLU A 233 16.23 5.74 17.47
CA GLU A 233 15.77 4.94 18.61
C GLU A 233 15.80 5.72 19.93
N ASP A 234 16.78 6.60 20.10
CA ASP A 234 16.87 7.47 21.27
C ASP A 234 15.73 8.48 21.30
N GLU A 235 15.42 9.09 20.16
CA GLU A 235 14.24 9.96 20.02
C GLU A 235 12.96 9.18 20.28
N SER A 236 12.85 7.95 19.77
CA SER A 236 11.71 7.09 20.04
C SER A 236 11.54 6.79 21.53
N ARG A 237 12.63 6.53 22.27
CA ARG A 237 12.58 6.35 23.73
C ARG A 237 12.11 7.60 24.45
N GLN A 238 12.64 8.77 24.07
CA GLN A 238 12.22 10.05 24.66
C GLN A 238 10.73 10.34 24.40
N VAL A 239 10.22 10.00 23.21
CA VAL A 239 8.78 10.11 22.89
C VAL A 239 7.95 9.16 23.74
N ILE A 240 8.37 7.90 23.90
CA ILE A 240 7.70 6.92 24.78
C ILE A 240 7.67 7.43 26.22
N GLU A 241 8.80 7.90 26.75
CA GLU A 241 8.90 8.43 28.12
C GLU A 241 7.96 9.63 28.32
N ARG A 242 7.92 10.54 27.35
CA ARG A 242 7.01 11.69 27.39
C ARG A 242 5.55 11.24 27.38
N LEU A 243 5.16 10.40 26.43
CA LEU A 243 3.77 9.95 26.28
C LEU A 243 3.30 9.07 27.45
N SER A 244 4.21 8.37 28.13
CA SER A 244 3.89 7.59 29.33
C SER A 244 3.33 8.45 30.46
N ARG A 245 3.61 9.76 30.45
CA ARG A 245 3.09 10.75 31.42
C ARG A 245 1.73 11.33 31.02
N GLU A 246 1.22 11.01 29.82
CA GLU A 246 -0.03 11.56 29.27
C GLU A 246 -1.19 10.54 29.36
N GLY A 247 -1.05 9.47 30.16
CA GLY A 247 -2.11 8.49 30.40
C GLY A 247 -2.35 7.51 29.25
N ILE A 248 -1.27 7.03 28.61
CA ILE A 248 -1.33 5.95 27.62
C ILE A 248 -1.55 4.59 28.30
N ASP A 249 -2.39 3.76 27.70
CA ASP A 249 -2.72 2.41 28.19
C ASP A 249 -1.87 1.30 27.58
N LEU A 250 -1.34 1.52 26.37
CA LEU A 250 -0.51 0.54 25.65
C LEU A 250 0.31 1.25 24.55
N PHE A 251 1.62 0.98 24.51
CA PHE A 251 2.44 1.31 23.35
C PHE A 251 2.55 0.11 22.42
N GLU A 252 2.45 0.31 21.11
CA GLU A 252 2.84 -0.69 20.12
C GLU A 252 4.12 -0.24 19.39
N ILE A 253 5.16 -1.06 19.44
CA ILE A 253 6.39 -0.83 18.69
C ILE A 253 6.35 -1.62 17.38
N SER A 254 6.58 -0.91 16.28
CA SER A 254 6.74 -1.50 14.96
C SER A 254 8.17 -1.39 14.41
N GLY A 255 8.69 -2.50 13.89
CA GLY A 255 10.06 -2.62 13.38
C GLY A 255 10.30 -2.18 11.92
N GLY A 256 9.55 -1.21 11.39
CA GLY A 256 9.75 -0.70 10.02
C GLY A 256 8.98 0.58 9.70
N SER A 257 9.37 1.28 8.62
CA SER A 257 8.68 2.44 8.02
C SER A 257 8.30 2.13 6.56
N TYR A 258 7.22 2.69 5.98
CA TYR A 258 6.86 2.49 4.56
C TYR A 258 7.95 3.00 3.60
N GLU A 259 8.75 3.97 4.03
CA GLU A 259 9.84 4.58 3.25
C GLU A 259 11.17 3.82 3.40
N SER A 260 11.17 2.81 4.27
CA SER A 260 12.22 1.83 4.42
C SER A 260 11.79 0.52 3.75
N PRO A 261 12.64 -0.12 2.92
CA PRO A 261 12.35 -1.45 2.34
C PRO A 261 12.05 -2.54 3.38
N ALA A 262 12.13 -2.25 4.69
CA ALA A 262 11.77 -3.14 5.79
C ALA A 262 10.27 -3.53 5.81
N MET A 263 9.35 -2.64 5.40
CA MET A 263 7.90 -2.91 5.39
C MET A 263 7.42 -3.66 4.13
N MET A 264 8.14 -3.56 3.01
CA MET A 264 7.76 -4.17 1.71
C MET A 264 8.18 -5.64 1.56
N GLY A 265 8.25 -6.40 2.65
CA GLY A 265 8.58 -7.82 2.58
C GLY A 265 10.01 -8.08 2.13
N ARG A 266 10.98 -7.95 3.05
CA ARG A 266 12.27 -8.63 2.88
C ARG A 266 12.05 -10.13 3.12
N SER A 267 11.48 -10.85 2.15
CA SER A 267 11.44 -12.30 2.17
C SER A 267 12.84 -12.87 1.89
N ASP A 268 13.28 -13.73 2.81
CA ASP A 268 14.31 -14.76 2.67
C ASP A 268 15.68 -14.38 2.10
N GLN A 269 16.58 -14.00 3.02
CA GLN A 269 17.79 -14.79 3.14
C GLN A 269 17.94 -15.24 4.60
N ARG A 270 17.75 -16.53 4.86
CA ARG A 270 18.18 -17.19 6.11
C ARG A 270 19.71 -17.07 6.20
N SER A 271 20.20 -15.96 6.72
CA SER A 271 21.62 -15.73 7.01
C SER A 271 21.74 -15.03 8.36
N ALA A 272 22.97 -14.93 8.89
CA ALA A 272 23.30 -14.27 10.16
C ALA A 272 22.66 -12.88 10.38
N SER A 273 22.17 -12.22 9.31
CA SER A 273 21.41 -10.97 9.38
C SER A 273 20.05 -11.07 10.09
N THR A 274 19.37 -12.22 10.07
CA THR A 274 18.10 -12.40 10.79
C THR A 274 18.33 -12.44 12.29
N LYS A 275 19.33 -13.21 12.76
CA LYS A 275 19.71 -13.24 14.17
C LYS A 275 20.17 -11.88 14.68
N ALA A 276 20.96 -11.15 13.88
CA ALA A 276 21.37 -9.80 14.23
C ALA A 276 20.19 -8.82 14.30
N ARG A 277 19.18 -8.96 13.43
CA ARG A 277 17.98 -8.13 13.42
C ARG A 277 17.01 -8.47 14.55
N GLU A 278 16.88 -9.75 14.89
CA GLU A 278 16.13 -10.22 16.05
C GLU A 278 16.79 -9.73 17.34
N ALA A 279 18.11 -9.91 17.50
CA ALA A 279 18.86 -9.38 18.63
C ALA A 279 18.74 -7.84 18.74
N TYR A 280 18.89 -7.13 17.63
CA TYR A 280 18.72 -5.68 17.56
C TYR A 280 17.32 -5.23 17.99
N PHE A 281 16.28 -5.94 17.55
CA PHE A 281 14.90 -5.60 17.88
C PHE A 281 14.58 -5.89 19.36
N LEU A 282 15.19 -6.95 19.93
CA LEU A 282 15.10 -7.26 21.36
C LEU A 282 15.82 -6.20 22.21
N ASP A 283 17.01 -5.75 21.80
CA ASP A 283 17.75 -4.68 22.49
C ASP A 283 16.96 -3.37 22.51
N TYR A 284 16.35 -2.99 21.38
CA TYR A 284 15.45 -1.86 21.33
C TYR A 284 14.23 -2.06 22.25
N ALA A 285 13.57 -3.23 22.20
CA ALA A 285 12.39 -3.51 23.02
C ALA A 285 12.67 -3.36 24.53
N ARG A 286 13.82 -3.82 25.01
CA ARG A 286 14.26 -3.60 26.41
C ARG A 286 14.42 -2.14 26.76
N SER A 287 15.04 -1.38 25.86
CA SER A 287 15.24 0.05 26.06
C SER A 287 13.92 0.83 26.03
N ALA A 288 12.98 0.43 25.17
CA ALA A 288 11.63 0.96 25.08
C ALA A 288 10.80 0.61 26.33
N ARG A 289 10.95 -0.61 26.87
CA ARG A 289 10.36 -1.00 28.17
C ARG A 289 10.79 -0.06 29.29
N GLN A 290 12.09 0.24 29.38
CA GLN A 290 12.58 1.16 30.41
C GLN A 290 11.94 2.55 30.28
N ALA A 291 11.81 3.07 29.05
CA ALA A 291 11.15 4.34 28.80
C ALA A 291 9.64 4.31 29.09
N ALA A 292 8.95 3.20 28.79
CA ALA A 292 7.51 3.03 29.01
C ALA A 292 7.15 2.87 30.49
N GLY A 293 8.11 2.49 31.34
CA GLY A 293 7.90 2.25 32.75
C GLY A 293 6.85 1.16 32.99
N LYS A 294 5.71 1.56 33.58
CA LYS A 294 4.59 0.64 33.89
C LYS A 294 3.58 0.50 32.74
N VAL A 295 3.67 1.35 31.71
CA VAL A 295 2.75 1.27 30.57
C VAL A 295 3.07 0.00 29.79
N PRO A 296 2.06 -0.86 29.52
CA PRO A 296 2.30 -2.07 28.76
C PRO A 296 2.87 -1.83 27.36
N LEU A 297 3.69 -2.77 26.89
CA LEU A 297 4.36 -2.72 25.60
C LEU A 297 3.92 -3.89 24.71
N ALA A 298 3.28 -3.58 23.59
CA ALA A 298 3.05 -4.50 22.49
C ALA A 298 4.19 -4.43 21.49
N VAL A 299 4.63 -5.59 21.00
CA VAL A 299 5.68 -5.68 19.98
C VAL A 299 5.13 -6.40 18.74
N THR A 300 5.20 -5.70 17.61
CA THR A 300 4.72 -6.21 16.32
C THR A 300 5.85 -6.23 15.29
N GLY A 301 6.23 -7.42 14.85
CA GLY A 301 7.22 -7.57 13.79
C GLY A 301 7.85 -8.94 13.71
N GLY A 302 7.28 -9.83 12.89
CA GLY A 302 7.99 -11.06 12.46
C GLY A 302 7.85 -12.29 13.36
N PHE A 303 7.09 -12.26 14.45
CA PHE A 303 6.82 -13.46 15.25
C PHE A 303 6.18 -14.59 14.41
N ARG A 304 6.84 -15.75 14.37
CA ARG A 304 6.36 -16.98 13.69
C ARG A 304 6.44 -18.23 14.55
N SER A 305 7.24 -18.19 15.61
CA SER A 305 7.46 -19.30 16.53
C SER A 305 6.78 -19.02 17.86
N ARG A 306 5.97 -19.96 18.34
CA ARG A 306 5.37 -19.89 19.69
C ARG A 306 6.44 -19.78 20.78
N ALA A 307 7.55 -20.49 20.62
CA ALA A 307 8.67 -20.42 21.58
C ALA A 307 9.25 -19.00 21.67
N ALA A 308 9.44 -18.33 20.54
CA ALA A 308 9.95 -16.95 20.52
C ALA A 308 8.95 -15.95 21.14
N MET A 309 7.65 -16.19 20.98
CA MET A 309 6.60 -15.38 21.62
C MET A 309 6.62 -15.55 23.15
N ILE A 310 6.77 -16.80 23.63
CA ILE A 310 6.89 -17.10 25.06
C ILE A 310 8.17 -16.45 25.61
N GLU A 311 9.30 -16.66 24.96
CA GLU A 311 10.58 -16.09 25.38
C GLU A 311 10.51 -14.57 25.52
N ALA A 312 9.89 -13.87 24.56
CA ALA A 312 9.72 -12.41 24.59
C ALA A 312 8.81 -11.91 25.74
N LEU A 313 7.87 -12.73 26.21
CA LEU A 313 7.03 -12.43 27.38
C LEU A 313 7.77 -12.77 28.69
N GLU A 314 8.46 -13.90 28.73
CA GLU A 314 9.21 -14.36 29.90
C GLU A 314 10.41 -13.47 30.22
N SER A 315 11.09 -12.95 29.19
CA SER A 315 12.19 -11.99 29.31
C SER A 315 11.73 -10.58 29.72
N GLY A 316 10.43 -10.29 29.62
CA GLY A 316 9.87 -8.96 29.85
C GLY A 316 10.12 -7.96 28.71
N ASP A 317 10.62 -8.42 27.56
CA ASP A 317 10.86 -7.58 26.38
C ASP A 317 9.54 -6.96 25.86
N CYS A 318 8.40 -7.60 26.11
CA CYS A 318 7.06 -7.07 25.84
C CYS A 318 6.01 -7.66 26.80
N ASP A 319 4.83 -7.05 26.85
CA ASP A 319 3.64 -7.58 27.56
C ASP A 319 2.63 -8.21 26.61
N VAL A 320 2.65 -7.82 25.33
CA VAL A 320 1.68 -8.21 24.31
C VAL A 320 2.40 -8.51 22.99
N ILE A 321 2.04 -9.62 22.37
CA ILE A 321 2.58 -10.08 21.09
C ILE A 321 1.64 -9.66 19.97
N GLY A 322 2.12 -8.81 19.06
CA GLY A 322 1.37 -8.34 17.90
C GLY A 322 1.56 -9.21 16.65
N LEU A 323 0.45 -9.68 16.09
CA LEU A 323 0.40 -10.53 14.90
C LEU A 323 -0.34 -9.82 13.75
N GLY A 324 0.37 -9.64 12.63
CA GLY A 324 -0.19 -9.07 11.39
C GLY A 324 -0.44 -10.15 10.35
N ARG A 325 0.38 -10.21 9.29
CA ARG A 325 0.23 -11.11 8.12
C ARG A 325 -0.32 -12.53 8.37
N PRO A 326 0.14 -13.31 9.37
CA PRO A 326 -0.44 -14.64 9.65
C PRO A 326 -1.95 -14.63 9.86
N THR A 327 -2.52 -13.55 10.41
CA THR A 327 -3.95 -13.45 10.68
C THR A 327 -4.79 -13.25 9.41
N ALA A 328 -4.16 -12.89 8.28
CA ALA A 328 -4.84 -12.80 6.98
C ALA A 328 -5.08 -14.18 6.36
N VAL A 329 -4.26 -15.17 6.69
CA VAL A 329 -4.34 -16.55 6.17
C VAL A 329 -4.97 -17.53 7.15
N ASN A 330 -4.91 -17.23 8.43
CA ASN A 330 -5.43 -18.04 9.52
C ASN A 330 -6.02 -17.07 10.58
N PRO A 331 -7.29 -16.68 10.49
CA PRO A 331 -7.89 -15.77 11.46
C PRO A 331 -7.95 -16.36 12.87
N GLU A 332 -7.89 -17.68 13.03
CA GLU A 332 -7.85 -18.42 14.29
C GLU A 332 -6.42 -18.58 14.86
N THR A 333 -5.45 -17.79 14.38
CA THR A 333 -4.03 -17.91 14.75
C THR A 333 -3.80 -17.84 16.25
N ALA A 334 -4.50 -16.97 16.99
CA ALA A 334 -4.26 -16.83 18.42
C ALA A 334 -4.71 -18.06 19.22
N GLU A 335 -5.91 -18.59 18.93
CA GLU A 335 -6.39 -19.84 19.50
C GLU A 335 -5.42 -20.99 19.21
N HIS A 336 -4.97 -21.14 17.95
CA HIS A 336 -4.01 -22.17 17.57
C HIS A 336 -2.70 -22.08 18.37
N ILE A 337 -2.14 -20.88 18.57
CA ILE A 337 -0.94 -20.67 19.38
C ILE A 337 -1.18 -21.07 20.84
N ILE A 338 -2.32 -20.69 21.40
CA ILE A 338 -2.70 -21.04 22.78
C ILE A 338 -2.78 -22.56 22.93
N LEU A 339 -3.40 -23.26 21.97
CA LEU A 339 -3.53 -24.71 21.91
C LEU A 339 -2.21 -25.45 21.62
N GLY A 340 -1.11 -24.73 21.40
CA GLY A 340 0.23 -25.32 21.31
C GLY A 340 0.81 -25.45 19.91
N VAL A 341 0.18 -24.87 18.87
CA VAL A 341 0.78 -24.81 17.54
C VAL A 341 2.11 -24.05 17.61
N SER A 342 3.19 -24.75 17.27
CA SER A 342 4.56 -24.27 17.50
C SER A 342 5.02 -23.24 16.46
N GLN A 343 4.49 -23.32 15.24
CA GLN A 343 4.86 -22.46 14.12
C GLN A 343 3.61 -21.98 13.38
N ILE A 344 3.59 -20.69 13.03
CA ILE A 344 2.53 -20.08 12.23
C ILE A 344 3.09 -19.58 10.90
N SER A 345 2.32 -19.76 9.82
CA SER A 345 2.69 -19.28 8.49
C SER A 345 2.04 -17.94 8.20
N ALA A 346 2.75 -17.08 7.47
CA ALA A 346 2.16 -15.88 6.89
C ALA A 346 1.56 -16.12 5.50
N GLY A 347 1.88 -17.26 4.87
CA GLY A 347 1.78 -17.40 3.42
C GLY A 347 2.82 -16.53 2.69
N ASP A 348 3.19 -16.95 1.49
CA ASP A 348 4.00 -16.15 0.57
C ASP A 348 3.58 -16.44 -0.88
N VAL A 349 3.52 -15.40 -1.71
CA VAL A 349 3.34 -15.55 -3.15
C VAL A 349 4.48 -14.85 -3.88
N LYS A 350 5.18 -15.64 -4.71
CA LYS A 350 6.31 -15.19 -5.52
C LYS A 350 5.97 -15.30 -7.01
N LEU A 351 6.46 -14.36 -7.81
CA LEU A 351 6.27 -14.38 -9.27
C LEU A 351 7.13 -15.47 -9.93
N GLY A 352 6.63 -16.70 -9.96
CA GLY A 352 7.21 -17.83 -10.70
C GLY A 352 8.51 -18.39 -10.09
N GLY A 353 8.71 -19.71 -10.17
CA GLY A 353 9.83 -20.44 -9.57
C GLY A 353 11.21 -20.17 -10.19
N SER A 354 11.64 -18.91 -10.30
CA SER A 354 12.85 -18.53 -11.00
C SER A 354 14.05 -18.32 -10.07
N THR A 355 15.18 -18.81 -10.56
CA THR A 355 16.51 -18.91 -9.97
C THR A 355 16.97 -17.70 -9.14
N ALA A 356 17.84 -17.98 -8.16
CA ALA A 356 18.43 -17.02 -7.21
C ALA A 356 19.14 -15.78 -7.83
N LEU A 357 19.26 -15.70 -9.16
CA LEU A 357 19.75 -14.53 -9.88
C LEU A 357 18.64 -13.47 -10.13
N ALA A 358 17.42 -13.88 -10.47
CA ALA A 358 16.32 -12.94 -10.79
C ALA A 358 15.89 -12.12 -9.57
N THR A 359 15.92 -12.75 -8.40
CA THR A 359 15.60 -12.12 -7.10
C THR A 359 16.63 -11.10 -6.64
N ARG A 360 17.77 -10.89 -7.33
CA ARG A 360 18.75 -9.86 -6.96
C ARG A 360 18.48 -8.49 -7.59
N VAL A 361 17.58 -8.41 -8.58
CA VAL A 361 17.24 -7.14 -9.25
C VAL A 361 16.26 -6.33 -8.38
N PRO A 362 16.58 -5.08 -8.00
CA PRO A 362 15.73 -4.27 -7.11
C PRO A 362 14.29 -4.09 -7.59
N GLN A 363 14.08 -4.02 -8.91
CA GLN A 363 12.76 -3.87 -9.53
C GLN A 363 11.90 -5.12 -9.39
N VAL A 364 12.50 -6.32 -9.47
CA VAL A 364 11.79 -7.60 -9.28
C VAL A 364 11.39 -7.76 -7.80
N LYS A 365 12.29 -7.42 -6.87
CA LYS A 365 11.96 -7.41 -5.43
C LYS A 365 10.81 -6.45 -5.09
N MET A 366 10.77 -5.28 -5.72
CA MET A 366 9.67 -4.33 -5.54
C MET A 366 8.34 -4.91 -6.04
N LEU A 367 8.35 -5.62 -7.17
CA LEU A 367 7.15 -6.28 -7.72
C LEU A 367 6.69 -7.45 -6.84
N ASP A 368 7.61 -8.27 -6.33
CA ASP A 368 7.28 -9.34 -5.38
C ASP A 368 6.66 -8.78 -4.10
N GLY A 369 7.21 -7.70 -3.54
CA GLY A 369 6.65 -7.05 -2.35
C GLY A 369 5.26 -6.46 -2.59
N LEU A 370 5.01 -5.87 -3.76
CA LEU A 370 3.68 -5.39 -4.15
C LEU A 370 2.69 -6.54 -4.35
N LEU A 371 3.13 -7.65 -4.95
CA LEU A 371 2.31 -8.84 -5.15
C LEU A 371 1.95 -9.49 -3.81
N ASP A 372 2.92 -9.65 -2.91
CA ASP A 372 2.72 -10.18 -1.56
C ASP A 372 1.71 -9.33 -0.79
N LEU A 373 1.85 -8.00 -0.81
CA LEU A 373 0.90 -7.08 -0.19
C LEU A 373 -0.52 -7.30 -0.74
N GLN A 374 -0.68 -7.29 -2.07
CA GLN A 374 -1.99 -7.45 -2.68
C GLN A 374 -2.58 -8.85 -2.47
N TRP A 375 -1.74 -9.88 -2.38
CA TRP A 375 -2.17 -11.23 -2.05
C TRP A 375 -2.78 -11.30 -0.66
N HIS A 376 -2.13 -10.72 0.34
CA HIS A 376 -2.68 -10.65 1.69
C HIS A 376 -3.99 -9.85 1.70
N THR A 377 -4.05 -8.70 1.01
CA THR A 377 -5.31 -7.93 0.90
C THR A 377 -6.42 -8.75 0.25
N ASP A 378 -6.12 -9.58 -0.75
CA ASP A 378 -7.10 -10.47 -1.37
C ASP A 378 -7.63 -11.52 -0.37
N GLN A 379 -6.79 -12.05 0.53
CA GLN A 379 -7.25 -12.94 1.59
C GLN A 379 -8.22 -12.23 2.56
N LEU A 380 -7.92 -10.99 2.94
CA LEU A 380 -8.83 -10.17 3.77
C LEU A 380 -10.17 -9.96 3.07
N HIS A 381 -10.14 -9.70 1.76
CA HIS A 381 -11.34 -9.47 0.97
C HIS A 381 -12.19 -10.72 0.81
N ARG A 382 -11.56 -11.89 0.73
CA ARG A 382 -12.25 -13.18 0.72
C ARG A 382 -12.97 -13.44 2.04
N MET A 383 -12.30 -13.22 3.17
CA MET A 383 -12.95 -13.26 4.48
C MET A 383 -14.10 -12.25 4.59
N GLY A 384 -13.92 -11.04 4.08
CA GLY A 384 -14.99 -10.04 4.00
C GLY A 384 -16.16 -10.47 3.09
N ALA A 385 -15.89 -11.20 2.01
CA ALA A 385 -16.93 -11.79 1.16
C ALA A 385 -17.66 -12.97 1.83
N GLY A 386 -17.10 -13.54 2.91
CA GLY A 386 -17.62 -14.71 3.61
C GLY A 386 -16.94 -16.03 3.22
N ASP A 387 -15.88 -15.97 2.42
CA ASP A 387 -15.07 -17.12 2.02
C ASP A 387 -13.91 -17.35 3.02
N ASP A 388 -13.41 -18.58 3.13
CA ASP A 388 -12.19 -18.87 3.88
C ASP A 388 -10.93 -18.40 3.12
N PRO A 389 -9.84 -18.00 3.82
CA PRO A 389 -8.55 -17.77 3.19
C PRO A 389 -8.07 -18.97 2.35
N ASP A 390 -7.32 -18.71 1.29
CA ASP A 390 -6.79 -19.69 0.32
C ASP A 390 -5.28 -19.44 0.24
N PRO A 391 -4.50 -20.08 1.14
CA PRO A 391 -3.05 -19.99 1.14
C PRO A 391 -2.40 -20.49 -0.15
N GLN A 392 -3.11 -21.31 -0.95
CA GLN A 392 -2.62 -21.88 -2.21
C GLN A 392 -2.96 -21.02 -3.43
N ARG A 393 -3.55 -19.83 -3.20
CA ARG A 393 -4.00 -18.95 -4.26
C ARG A 393 -2.84 -18.41 -5.08
N GLY A 394 -2.73 -18.87 -6.32
CA GLY A 394 -1.68 -18.45 -7.25
C GLY A 394 -1.78 -16.99 -7.70
N ALA A 395 -0.63 -16.40 -8.04
CA ALA A 395 -0.47 -14.99 -8.42
C ALA A 395 -1.46 -14.50 -9.50
N TRP A 396 -1.84 -15.35 -10.46
CA TRP A 396 -2.80 -14.96 -11.50
C TRP A 396 -4.23 -14.76 -11.00
N ARG A 397 -4.69 -15.58 -10.04
CA ARG A 397 -6.02 -15.41 -9.45
C ARG A 397 -6.07 -14.13 -8.61
N THR A 398 -4.98 -13.83 -7.90
CA THR A 398 -4.79 -12.55 -7.20
C THR A 398 -4.81 -11.38 -8.17
N GLY A 399 -4.08 -11.45 -9.28
CA GLY A 399 -4.08 -10.42 -10.33
C GLY A 399 -5.48 -10.13 -10.88
N ILE A 400 -6.28 -11.19 -11.13
CA ILE A 400 -7.66 -11.07 -11.59
C ILE A 400 -8.55 -10.45 -10.50
N ALA A 401 -8.38 -10.84 -9.24
CA ALA A 401 -9.16 -10.28 -8.13
C ALA A 401 -8.86 -8.79 -7.92
N ILE A 402 -7.58 -8.39 -7.98
CA ILE A 402 -7.15 -6.99 -7.98
C ILE A 402 -7.82 -6.23 -9.13
N PHE A 403 -7.86 -6.81 -10.33
CA PHE A 403 -8.51 -6.18 -11.50
C PHE A 403 -10.02 -6.02 -11.32
N LYS A 404 -10.72 -7.04 -10.81
CA LYS A 404 -12.15 -6.95 -10.52
C LYS A 404 -12.46 -5.92 -9.44
N ARG A 405 -11.60 -5.82 -8.42
CA ARG A 405 -11.72 -4.86 -7.31
C ARG A 405 -11.43 -3.43 -7.72
N ASN A 406 -10.33 -3.22 -8.44
CA ASN A 406 -9.84 -1.88 -8.79
C ASN A 406 -10.37 -1.40 -10.16
N GLY A 407 -11.18 -2.20 -10.87
CA GLY A 407 -11.54 -2.00 -12.27
C GLY A 407 -13.05 -2.02 -12.57
N LEU A 408 -13.76 -0.97 -12.13
CA LEU A 408 -14.89 -0.27 -12.78
C LEU A 408 -15.31 0.98 -11.97
N ASP A 409 -15.00 1.05 -10.67
CA ASP A 409 -15.38 2.18 -9.80
C ASP A 409 -14.46 3.40 -9.85
N ALA A 410 -13.27 3.30 -10.47
CA ALA A 410 -12.49 4.47 -10.90
C ALA A 410 -13.24 5.35 -11.94
N LEU A 411 -14.41 4.91 -12.43
CA LEU A 411 -15.26 5.62 -13.39
C LEU A 411 -16.51 6.23 -12.75
N ARG A 412 -16.71 6.13 -11.43
CA ARG A 412 -17.81 6.79 -10.72
C ARG A 412 -17.27 7.84 -9.75
N SER A 413 -16.68 8.90 -10.29
CA SER A 413 -16.68 10.19 -9.59
C SER A 413 -17.98 10.92 -9.93
N GLY A 414 -18.83 11.09 -8.92
CA GLY A 414 -20.06 11.86 -9.04
C GLY A 414 -19.78 13.37 -9.10
N ARG A 415 -20.35 14.04 -10.09
CA ARG A 415 -21.07 15.33 -10.02
C ARG A 415 -21.75 15.60 -11.38
N GLY A 416 -23.07 15.77 -11.39
CA GLY A 416 -23.80 16.51 -12.45
C GLY A 416 -23.43 18.01 -12.37
N SER A 417 -23.70 18.91 -13.32
CA SER A 417 -24.51 19.01 -14.55
C SER A 417 -23.88 20.16 -15.37
N TYR A 418 -23.67 20.12 -16.69
CA TYR A 418 -24.63 20.43 -17.78
C TYR A 418 -23.93 20.24 -19.15
N ALA A 419 -24.77 19.93 -20.16
CA ALA A 419 -24.62 20.13 -21.60
C ALA A 419 -23.74 19.22 -22.49
N ALA A 420 -24.38 18.82 -23.59
CA ALA A 420 -23.91 18.22 -24.84
C ALA A 420 -23.56 16.73 -24.86
N ALA A 421 -24.58 15.94 -25.23
CA ALA A 421 -24.45 14.58 -25.72
C ALA A 421 -23.49 14.52 -26.92
N THR A 422 -22.43 13.70 -26.81
CA THR A 422 -21.92 12.81 -27.88
C THR A 422 -20.73 11.97 -27.39
N ASN A 423 -20.87 10.65 -27.54
CA ASN A 423 -19.83 9.60 -27.58
C ASN A 423 -18.92 9.36 -26.33
N HIS A 424 -19.54 8.96 -25.20
CA HIS A 424 -18.87 8.73 -23.90
C HIS A 424 -18.06 7.42 -23.71
N LYS A 425 -18.08 6.45 -24.64
CA LYS A 425 -17.38 5.16 -24.44
C LYS A 425 -15.90 5.18 -24.85
N ALA A 426 -15.58 5.83 -25.97
CA ALA A 426 -14.21 5.84 -26.51
C ALA A 426 -13.23 6.67 -25.64
N VAL A 427 -13.68 7.79 -25.09
CA VAL A 427 -12.85 8.69 -24.25
C VAL A 427 -12.55 8.08 -22.87
N ARG A 428 -13.47 7.27 -22.31
CA ARG A 428 -13.28 6.55 -21.03
C ARG A 428 -12.25 5.43 -21.13
N LYS A 429 -12.28 4.65 -22.22
CA LYS A 429 -11.29 3.59 -22.50
C LYS A 429 -9.87 4.18 -22.73
N PHE A 430 -9.80 5.31 -23.44
CA PHE A 430 -8.54 6.00 -23.76
C PHE A 430 -7.77 6.54 -22.53
N ARG A 431 -8.45 7.00 -21.48
CA ARG A 431 -7.79 7.47 -20.23
C ARG A 431 -7.26 6.33 -19.37
N PHE A 432 -8.00 5.23 -19.32
CA PHE A 432 -7.62 4.01 -18.59
C PHE A 432 -6.34 3.38 -19.15
N GLU A 433 -6.25 3.28 -20.47
CA GLU A 433 -5.10 2.65 -21.15
C GLU A 433 -3.82 3.50 -21.08
N ARG A 434 -3.94 4.84 -21.03
CA ARG A 434 -2.77 5.73 -20.87
C ARG A 434 -2.07 5.56 -19.53
N VAL A 435 -2.82 5.17 -18.50
CA VAL A 435 -2.30 4.88 -17.15
C VAL A 435 -1.60 3.52 -17.15
N VAL A 436 -2.22 2.49 -17.73
CA VAL A 436 -1.61 1.15 -17.83
C VAL A 436 -0.35 1.16 -18.67
N GLY A 437 -0.37 1.83 -19.84
CA GLY A 437 0.79 1.97 -20.71
C GLY A 437 1.95 2.71 -20.04
N ARG A 438 1.66 3.83 -19.36
CA ARG A 438 2.70 4.68 -18.75
C ARG A 438 3.31 4.08 -17.48
N TYR A 439 2.53 3.39 -16.66
CA TYR A 439 2.96 2.96 -15.32
C TYR A 439 3.25 1.46 -15.19
N PHE A 440 2.78 0.62 -16.12
CA PHE A 440 2.97 -0.84 -16.03
C PHE A 440 3.62 -1.43 -17.28
N ALA A 441 3.06 -1.21 -18.47
CA ALA A 441 3.56 -1.87 -19.68
C ALA A 441 4.92 -1.33 -20.13
N ASN A 442 5.09 0.00 -20.24
CA ASN A 442 6.33 0.60 -20.72
C ASN A 442 7.53 0.36 -19.78
N PRO A 443 7.41 0.41 -18.44
CA PRO A 443 8.51 0.07 -17.55
C PRO A 443 8.94 -1.40 -17.64
N VAL A 444 8.01 -2.34 -17.78
CA VAL A 444 8.29 -3.78 -17.91
C VAL A 444 9.01 -4.08 -19.22
N VAL A 445 8.52 -3.53 -20.34
CA VAL A 445 9.15 -3.68 -21.66
C VAL A 445 10.53 -3.01 -21.70
N ASN A 446 10.68 -1.81 -21.14
CA ASN A 446 11.97 -1.13 -21.04
C ASN A 446 12.96 -1.85 -20.11
N GLY A 447 12.48 -2.53 -19.07
CA GLY A 447 13.28 -3.36 -18.18
C GLY A 447 13.80 -4.62 -18.87
N LEU A 448 12.95 -5.30 -19.63
CA LEU A 448 13.33 -6.48 -20.43
C LEU A 448 14.38 -6.13 -21.51
N GLY A 449 14.23 -4.97 -22.16
CA GLY A 449 15.21 -4.47 -23.13
C GLY A 449 16.59 -4.15 -22.53
N LYS A 450 16.66 -3.69 -21.28
CA LYS A 450 17.93 -3.44 -20.56
C LYS A 450 18.65 -4.71 -20.11
N LEU A 451 17.94 -5.84 -20.05
CA LEU A 451 18.45 -7.15 -19.63
C LEU A 451 18.87 -8.04 -20.83
N GLY A 452 18.86 -7.49 -22.05
CA GLY A 452 19.31 -8.22 -23.25
C GLY A 452 18.33 -9.29 -23.73
N VAL A 453 17.19 -9.50 -23.07
CA VAL A 453 16.13 -10.39 -23.54
C VAL A 453 15.36 -9.67 -24.64
N ARG A 454 15.77 -9.92 -25.89
CA ARG A 454 15.13 -9.35 -27.07
C ARG A 454 14.34 -10.43 -27.80
N THR A 455 13.03 -10.24 -27.85
CA THR A 455 12.18 -10.99 -28.79
C THR A 455 12.25 -10.31 -30.15
N ASP A 456 12.40 -11.07 -31.24
CA ASP A 456 12.36 -10.55 -32.64
C ASP A 456 11.08 -9.76 -32.97
N PHE A 457 10.07 -9.87 -32.10
CA PHE A 457 8.77 -9.23 -32.18
C PHE A 457 8.73 -7.78 -31.67
N ALA A 458 9.69 -7.34 -30.85
CA ALA A 458 9.66 -6.02 -30.20
C ALA A 458 10.97 -5.27 -30.48
N THR A 459 10.87 -4.15 -31.19
CA THR A 459 12.00 -3.30 -31.55
C THR A 459 11.77 -1.85 -31.14
N THR A 460 12.74 -1.00 -31.42
CA THR A 460 12.74 0.41 -31.09
C THR A 460 12.61 1.26 -32.36
N LEU A 461 11.67 2.21 -32.34
CA LEU A 461 11.44 3.23 -33.38
C LEU A 461 11.79 4.61 -32.83
N GLU A 462 12.56 5.38 -33.59
CA GLU A 462 12.89 6.77 -33.33
C GLU A 462 12.17 7.68 -34.34
N THR A 463 11.49 8.72 -33.83
CA THR A 463 10.74 9.72 -34.61
C THR A 463 11.11 11.13 -34.16
N THR A 464 10.96 12.12 -35.03
CA THR A 464 11.15 13.53 -34.67
C THR A 464 9.89 14.10 -34.01
N GLY A 465 9.98 14.59 -32.78
CA GLY A 465 8.83 15.13 -32.06
C GLY A 465 8.26 16.38 -32.74
N ARG A 466 7.06 16.31 -33.34
CA ARG A 466 6.43 17.38 -34.14
C ARG A 466 6.50 18.78 -33.51
N LYS A 467 6.25 18.88 -32.20
CA LYS A 467 6.23 20.18 -31.49
C LYS A 467 7.59 20.61 -30.96
N SER A 468 8.48 19.65 -30.68
CA SER A 468 9.74 19.90 -29.97
C SER A 468 10.98 19.82 -30.84
N GLY A 469 10.91 19.25 -32.03
CA GLY A 469 12.08 18.93 -32.88
C GLY A 469 13.00 17.83 -32.33
N LEU A 470 12.88 17.48 -31.04
CA LEU A 470 13.70 16.44 -30.40
C LEU A 470 13.33 15.02 -30.82
N ALA A 471 14.33 14.14 -30.88
CA ALA A 471 14.17 12.71 -31.11
C ALA A 471 13.30 12.04 -30.02
N ARG A 472 12.40 11.15 -30.43
CA ARG A 472 11.47 10.40 -29.59
C ARG A 472 11.56 8.93 -29.90
N VAL A 473 11.97 8.16 -28.89
CA VAL A 473 12.21 6.73 -29.01
C VAL A 473 11.05 5.97 -28.35
N VAL A 474 10.44 5.04 -29.09
CA VAL A 474 9.30 4.24 -28.62
C VAL A 474 9.49 2.76 -28.97
N PRO A 475 9.12 1.83 -28.08
CA PRO A 475 9.06 0.43 -28.43
C PRO A 475 7.86 0.18 -29.36
N VAL A 476 8.09 -0.57 -30.43
CA VAL A 476 7.07 -0.99 -31.40
C VAL A 476 7.24 -2.45 -31.77
N SER A 477 6.15 -3.11 -32.15
CA SER A 477 6.24 -4.39 -32.84
C SER A 477 6.46 -4.17 -34.32
N ALA A 478 7.43 -4.87 -34.89
CA ALA A 478 7.80 -4.75 -36.29
C ALA A 478 8.01 -6.12 -36.95
N SER A 479 7.71 -6.20 -38.23
CA SER A 479 8.07 -7.30 -39.10
C SER A 479 8.97 -6.76 -40.22
N PHE A 480 10.15 -7.34 -40.39
CA PHE A 480 11.16 -6.86 -41.35
C PHE A 480 11.11 -7.69 -42.63
N ASP A 481 11.30 -7.04 -43.77
CA ASP A 481 11.51 -7.68 -45.06
C ASP A 481 12.76 -7.13 -45.77
N GLY A 482 12.97 -7.51 -47.04
CA GLY A 482 14.18 -7.17 -47.79
C GLY A 482 14.32 -5.68 -48.13
N THR A 483 13.23 -4.90 -48.04
CA THR A 483 13.20 -3.49 -48.46
C THR A 483 12.79 -2.54 -47.33
N GLY A 484 12.48 -3.05 -46.13
CA GLY A 484 12.03 -2.21 -45.04
C GLY A 484 11.44 -2.96 -43.85
N ALA A 485 10.49 -2.32 -43.18
CA ALA A 485 9.75 -2.86 -42.05
C ALA A 485 8.27 -2.48 -42.09
N TRP A 486 7.44 -3.36 -41.57
CA TRP A 486 6.04 -3.11 -41.27
C TRP A 486 5.87 -2.95 -39.77
N ILE A 487 5.15 -1.91 -39.34
CA ILE A 487 4.70 -1.73 -37.97
C ILE A 487 3.20 -1.46 -37.98
N ILE A 488 2.53 -1.71 -36.85
CA ILE A 488 1.09 -1.44 -36.72
C ILE A 488 0.91 -0.39 -35.63
N SER A 489 0.31 0.75 -35.97
CA SER A 489 -0.17 1.69 -34.95
C SER A 489 -1.50 1.17 -34.43
N GLN A 490 -1.49 0.60 -33.22
CA GLN A 490 -2.67 -0.01 -32.59
C GLN A 490 -3.82 0.99 -32.33
N HIS A 491 -3.52 2.29 -32.32
CA HIS A 491 -4.48 3.39 -32.08
C HIS A 491 -4.53 4.41 -33.24
N GLY A 492 -4.14 4.00 -34.44
CA GLY A 492 -4.35 4.79 -35.65
C GLY A 492 -3.35 5.93 -35.80
N ALA A 493 -3.69 6.93 -36.61
CA ALA A 493 -2.87 8.12 -36.83
C ALA A 493 -2.76 9.03 -35.57
N ARG A 494 -3.44 8.69 -34.46
CA ARG A 494 -3.51 9.49 -33.23
C ARG A 494 -2.47 9.10 -32.17
N SER A 495 -1.72 8.02 -32.38
CA SER A 495 -0.60 7.64 -31.50
C SER A 495 0.50 8.71 -31.53
N GLY A 496 1.16 8.98 -30.39
CA GLY A 496 2.15 10.06 -30.31
C GLY A 496 3.29 9.97 -31.34
N TRP A 497 3.79 8.77 -31.61
CA TRP A 497 4.78 8.53 -32.66
C TRP A 497 4.18 8.52 -34.07
N ALA A 498 2.90 8.15 -34.24
CA ALA A 498 2.20 8.23 -35.52
C ALA A 498 1.95 9.70 -35.93
N ILE A 499 1.62 10.57 -34.98
CA ILE A 499 1.50 12.02 -35.20
C ILE A 499 2.85 12.64 -35.58
N ASN A 500 3.95 12.12 -35.04
CA ASN A 500 5.30 12.54 -35.43
C ASN A 500 5.61 12.12 -36.87
N ILE A 501 5.36 10.86 -37.23
CA ILE A 501 5.54 10.35 -38.61
C ILE A 501 4.71 11.14 -39.63
N ALA A 502 3.47 11.50 -39.27
CA ALA A 502 2.61 12.30 -40.15
C ALA A 502 3.17 13.72 -40.40
N ALA A 503 4.05 14.22 -39.53
CA ALA A 503 4.66 15.54 -39.66
C ALA A 503 6.08 15.49 -40.25
N ASP A 504 6.88 14.47 -39.92
CA ASP A 504 8.17 14.17 -40.53
C ASP A 504 8.25 12.65 -40.73
N PRO A 505 8.17 12.15 -41.98
CA PRO A 505 8.13 10.72 -42.24
C PRO A 505 9.49 10.04 -42.07
N ARG A 506 10.59 10.80 -41.86
CA ARG A 506 11.92 10.23 -41.64
C ARG A 506 11.97 9.61 -40.24
N VAL A 507 12.36 8.34 -40.20
CA VAL A 507 12.45 7.57 -38.96
C VAL A 507 13.71 6.72 -38.94
N ARG A 508 14.09 6.29 -37.75
CA ARG A 508 15.07 5.22 -37.58
C ARG A 508 14.41 4.08 -36.84
N ILE A 509 14.61 2.86 -37.31
CA ILE A 509 14.12 1.65 -36.65
C ILE A 509 15.24 0.65 -36.46
N ARG A 510 15.27 0.00 -35.29
CA ARG A 510 16.34 -0.93 -34.96
C ARG A 510 16.03 -2.32 -35.52
N ARG A 511 17.01 -3.01 -36.10
CA ARG A 511 16.94 -4.44 -36.46
C ARG A 511 18.14 -5.13 -35.83
N GLY A 512 17.91 -6.00 -34.85
CA GLY A 512 19.00 -6.53 -34.02
C GLY A 512 19.70 -5.41 -33.23
N ASP A 513 21.00 -5.23 -33.45
CA ASP A 513 21.78 -4.13 -32.85
C ASP A 513 21.95 -2.90 -33.74
N THR A 514 21.51 -2.97 -34.99
CA THR A 514 21.76 -1.92 -36.00
C THR A 514 20.55 -1.02 -36.17
N TRP A 515 20.81 0.29 -36.33
CA TRP A 515 19.79 1.26 -36.71
C TRP A 515 19.70 1.36 -38.23
N HIS A 516 18.47 1.29 -38.76
CA HIS A 516 18.17 1.51 -40.16
C HIS A 516 17.37 2.80 -40.31
N GLU A 517 17.82 3.68 -41.19
CA GLU A 517 17.07 4.86 -41.57
C GLU A 517 16.02 4.48 -42.61
N GLY A 518 14.88 5.16 -42.58
CA GLY A 518 13.83 4.92 -43.56
C GLY A 518 12.76 5.98 -43.54
N THR A 519 11.87 5.89 -44.53
CA THR A 519 10.72 6.77 -44.67
C THR A 519 9.45 6.01 -44.36
N ALA A 520 8.69 6.49 -43.38
CA ALA A 520 7.44 5.88 -42.92
C ALA A 520 6.22 6.45 -43.64
N ARG A 521 5.31 5.57 -44.08
CA ARG A 521 4.01 5.91 -44.68
C ARG A 521 2.87 5.09 -44.07
N PHE A 522 1.73 5.74 -43.85
CA PHE A 522 0.50 5.04 -43.47
C PHE A 522 -0.07 4.28 -44.67
N VAL A 523 -0.54 3.05 -44.43
CA VAL A 523 -1.19 2.20 -45.43
C VAL A 523 -2.58 1.82 -44.89
N PRO A 524 -3.57 2.73 -44.99
CA PRO A 524 -4.91 2.53 -44.41
C PRO A 524 -5.70 1.41 -45.09
N GLU A 525 -5.39 1.12 -46.35
CA GLU A 525 -6.04 0.05 -47.14
C GLU A 525 -5.44 -1.35 -46.88
N ASP A 526 -4.43 -1.46 -46.00
CA ASP A 526 -3.83 -2.75 -45.65
C ASP A 526 -4.73 -3.56 -44.70
N ASP A 527 -4.82 -4.88 -44.90
CA ASP A 527 -5.51 -5.75 -43.94
C ASP A 527 -4.64 -5.90 -42.68
N VAL A 528 -4.91 -5.06 -41.69
CA VAL A 528 -4.16 -4.98 -40.44
C VAL A 528 -4.23 -6.29 -39.63
N ILE A 529 -5.28 -7.09 -39.81
CA ILE A 529 -5.43 -8.39 -39.14
C ILE A 529 -4.54 -9.43 -39.82
N ALA A 530 -4.52 -9.48 -41.14
CA ALA A 530 -3.57 -10.30 -41.90
C ALA A 530 -2.13 -9.88 -41.61
N ARG A 531 -1.87 -8.56 -41.48
CA ARG A 531 -0.58 -8.00 -41.13
C ARG A 531 -0.13 -8.39 -39.73
N ALA A 532 -1.01 -8.33 -38.73
CA ALA A 532 -0.68 -8.75 -37.37
C ALA A 532 -0.30 -10.24 -37.29
N ARG A 533 -0.89 -11.08 -38.16
CA ARG A 533 -0.52 -12.51 -38.26
C ARG A 533 0.89 -12.70 -38.82
N SER A 534 1.36 -11.83 -39.71
CA SER A 534 2.70 -11.91 -40.30
C SER A 534 3.82 -11.57 -39.31
N PHE A 535 3.47 -11.10 -38.10
CA PHE A 535 4.43 -10.81 -37.05
C PHE A 535 4.69 -12.04 -36.15
N GLY A 536 3.92 -13.12 -36.30
CA GLY A 536 4.12 -14.38 -35.57
C GLY A 536 5.04 -15.35 -36.29
N THR A 537 5.97 -15.98 -35.57
CA THR A 537 6.97 -16.90 -36.13
C THR A 537 6.46 -18.32 -36.42
N ASN A 538 5.23 -18.69 -35.99
CA ASN A 538 4.59 -19.97 -36.29
C ASN A 538 3.04 -19.86 -36.30
N ARG A 539 2.34 -20.74 -37.03
CA ARG A 539 0.88 -20.72 -37.28
C ARG A 539 0.01 -20.76 -36.02
N LEU A 540 0.46 -21.42 -34.95
CA LEU A 540 -0.26 -21.47 -33.67
C LEU A 540 -0.16 -20.15 -32.90
N PHE A 541 1.01 -19.49 -32.96
CA PHE A 541 1.28 -18.22 -32.29
C PHE A 541 0.72 -17.02 -33.07
N SER A 542 0.65 -17.09 -34.40
CA SER A 542 0.07 -16.00 -35.22
C SER A 542 -1.43 -15.80 -34.96
N ALA A 543 -2.16 -16.86 -34.62
CA ALA A 543 -3.57 -16.77 -34.21
C ALA A 543 -3.75 -16.11 -32.84
N LEU A 544 -2.87 -16.42 -31.88
CA LEU A 544 -2.86 -15.85 -30.53
C LEU A 544 -2.41 -14.38 -30.53
N THR A 545 -1.43 -14.03 -31.36
CA THR A 545 -0.97 -12.65 -31.56
C THR A 545 -2.07 -11.80 -32.20
N ALA A 546 -2.76 -12.33 -33.21
CA ALA A 546 -3.85 -11.61 -33.87
C ALA A 546 -5.07 -11.40 -32.95
N SER A 547 -5.42 -12.37 -32.10
CA SER A 547 -6.51 -12.22 -31.12
C SER A 547 -6.17 -11.21 -30.01
N THR A 548 -4.92 -11.22 -29.54
CA THR A 548 -4.41 -10.26 -28.56
C THR A 548 -4.34 -8.84 -29.14
N PHE A 549 -3.91 -8.69 -30.40
CA PHE A 549 -3.92 -7.41 -31.12
C PHE A 549 -5.35 -6.89 -31.31
N ARG A 550 -6.29 -7.75 -31.74
CA ARG A 550 -7.70 -7.37 -31.95
C ARG A 550 -8.39 -6.93 -30.65
N ALA A 551 -8.00 -7.48 -29.49
CA ALA A 551 -8.55 -7.08 -28.19
C ALA A 551 -8.03 -5.72 -27.69
N LEU A 552 -6.84 -5.29 -28.13
CA LEU A 552 -6.11 -4.11 -27.64
C LEU A 552 -6.18 -2.90 -28.60
N GLN A 553 -6.61 -3.10 -29.84
CA GLN A 553 -6.66 -2.05 -30.87
C GLN A 553 -7.97 -1.24 -30.83
N SER A 554 -7.86 0.07 -31.07
CA SER A 554 -9.03 0.97 -31.13
C SER A 554 -9.37 1.43 -32.56
N ASP A 555 -8.36 1.63 -33.39
CA ASP A 555 -8.46 2.07 -34.79
C ASP A 555 -7.13 1.77 -35.49
N PRO A 556 -6.80 0.50 -35.76
CA PRO A 556 -5.45 0.13 -36.10
C PRO A 556 -5.10 0.49 -37.55
N VAL A 557 -3.88 1.00 -37.78
CA VAL A 557 -3.39 1.31 -39.13
C VAL A 557 -1.99 0.72 -39.33
N SER A 558 -1.77 0.08 -40.47
CA SER A 558 -0.44 -0.38 -40.87
C SER A 558 0.42 0.81 -41.30
N VAL A 559 1.69 0.79 -40.91
CA VAL A 559 2.70 1.75 -41.34
C VAL A 559 3.83 0.99 -41.98
N ARG A 560 4.17 1.38 -43.21
CA ARG A 560 5.31 0.86 -43.94
C ARG A 560 6.49 1.81 -43.75
N ILE A 561 7.64 1.27 -43.36
CA ILE A 561 8.93 1.96 -43.37
C ILE A 561 9.74 1.37 -44.51
N ASP A 562 10.07 2.17 -45.51
CA ASP A 562 11.00 1.76 -46.57
C ASP A 562 12.40 2.25 -46.19
N PHE A 563 13.37 1.33 -46.19
CA PHE A 563 14.76 1.68 -45.84
C PHE A 563 15.40 2.52 -46.94
N THR A 564 16.19 3.49 -46.52
CA THR A 564 16.94 4.41 -47.38
C THR A 564 18.42 4.06 -47.43
#